data_AF-A0A377IU65-F1
#
_entry.id   AF-A0A377IU65-F1
#
_cell.length_a   1.000
_cell.length_b   1.000
_cell.length_c   1.000
_cell.angle_alpha   90.00
_cell.angle_beta   90.00
_cell.angle_gamma   90.00
#
_symmetry.space_group_name_H-M   'P 1'
#
loop_
_entity.id
_entity.type
_entity.pdbx_description
1 polymer ?
#
loop_
_entity_poly.entity_id
_entity_poly.type
_entity_poly.pdbx_seq_one_letter_code
_entity_poly.pdbx_strand_id
1 'polypeptide(L)'
;MKVGKKRFSLMNRVSSALVVFLLSKNVLANDLLAKALEGDVKDSLGSGSMFWKVFILVDIILATAMAVKSKNPMVFVGVTAVAFIPAFLLKTFVF
;
A
#
# COMPACT_ATOMS: atom_id res chain seq x y z
N MET A 1 52.43 23.63 8.48
CA MET A 1 51.61 22.40 8.31
C MET A 1 50.36 22.28 9.21
N LYS A 2 50.15 23.08 10.28
CA LYS A 2 49.02 22.89 11.21
C LYS A 2 47.65 23.40 10.70
N VAL A 3 47.63 24.42 9.84
CA VAL A 3 46.39 25.06 9.35
C VAL A 3 45.65 24.21 8.32
N GLY A 4 46.37 23.52 7.42
CA GLY A 4 45.77 22.63 6.41
C GLY A 4 45.06 21.41 7.01
N LYS A 5 45.62 20.80 8.06
CA LYS A 5 44.99 19.68 8.78
C LYS A 5 43.68 20.07 9.48
N LYS A 6 43.58 21.30 10.01
CA LYS A 6 42.33 21.82 10.60
C LYS A 6 41.23 22.01 9.55
N ARG A 7 41.55 22.54 8.37
CA ARG A 7 40.57 22.72 7.29
C ARG A 7 40.08 21.38 6.73
N PHE A 8 40.99 20.43 6.53
CA PHE A 8 40.63 19.08 6.06
C PHE A 8 39.75 18.34 7.08
N SER A 9 40.06 18.43 8.38
CA SER A 9 39.22 17.87 9.45
C SER A 9 37.82 18.49 9.49
N LEU A 10 37.71 19.80 9.26
CA LEU A 10 36.42 20.51 9.26
C LEU A 10 35.56 20.07 8.07
N MET A 11 36.18 20.00 6.89
CA MET A 11 35.52 19.57 5.65
C MET A 11 35.00 18.13 5.74
N ASN A 12 35.77 17.23 6.37
CA ASN A 12 35.35 15.85 6.57
C ASN A 12 34.14 15.75 7.52
N ARG A 13 34.12 16.56 8.59
CA ARG A 13 32.97 16.62 9.53
C ARG A 13 31.71 17.16 8.87
N VAL A 14 31.84 18.19 8.04
CA VAL A 14 30.71 18.75 7.27
C VAL A 14 30.19 17.73 6.26
N SER A 15 31.09 17.03 5.56
CA SER A 15 30.71 15.97 4.62
C SER A 15 29.97 14.83 5.32
N SER A 16 30.45 14.35 6.47
CA SER A 16 29.77 13.31 7.26
C SER A 16 28.39 13.78 7.75
N ALA A 17 28.27 15.02 8.23
CA ALA A 17 26.99 15.58 8.66
C ALA A 17 25.99 15.72 7.50
N LEU A 18 26.47 16.08 6.31
CA LEU A 18 25.64 16.19 5.10
C LEU A 18 25.09 14.83 4.68
N VAL A 19 25.92 13.78 4.72
CA VAL A 19 25.52 12.40 4.40
C VAL A 19 24.45 11.92 5.38
N VAL A 20 24.65 12.13 6.68
CA VAL A 20 23.66 11.77 7.71
C VAL A 20 22.35 12.53 7.50
N PHE A 21 22.40 13.84 7.23
CA PHE A 21 21.22 14.65 6.97
C PHE A 21 20.43 14.21 5.73
N LEU A 22 21.14 13.88 4.63
CA LEU A 22 20.53 13.35 3.40
C LEU A 22 19.89 11.98 3.62
N LEU A 23 20.55 11.08 4.37
CA LEU A 23 19.99 9.79 4.77
C LEU A 23 18.76 9.95 5.66
N SER A 24 18.81 10.83 6.66
CA SER A 24 17.65 11.13 7.52
C SER A 24 16.47 11.69 6.74
N LYS A 25 16.71 12.52 5.72
CA LYS A 25 15.64 12.99 4.82
C LYS A 25 15.03 11.89 3.96
N ASN A 26 15.84 10.97 3.43
CA ASN A 26 15.34 9.82 2.67
C ASN A 26 14.53 8.86 3.53
N VAL A 27 14.93 8.63 4.78
CA VAL A 27 14.16 7.83 5.74
C VAL A 27 12.82 8.51 6.04
N LEU A 28 12.81 9.83 6.27
CA LEU A 28 11.59 10.60 6.53
C LEU A 28 10.65 10.68 5.31
N ALA A 29 11.19 10.76 4.08
CA ALA A 29 10.38 10.80 2.87
C ALA A 29 9.74 9.43 2.54
N ASN A 30 10.48 8.34 2.78
CA ASN A 30 9.91 6.99 2.70
C ASN A 30 8.84 6.77 3.78
N ASP A 31 9.04 7.31 4.98
CA ASP A 31 8.02 7.31 6.04
C ASP A 31 6.76 8.08 5.62
N LEU A 32 6.89 9.26 5.01
CA LEU A 32 5.72 10.02 4.52
C LEU A 32 4.96 9.33 3.38
N LEU A 33 5.67 8.71 2.43
CA LEU A 33 5.03 7.94 1.36
C LEU A 33 4.37 6.67 1.91
N ALA A 34 5.04 5.94 2.82
CA ALA A 34 4.49 4.77 3.48
C ALA A 34 3.24 5.15 4.29
N LYS A 35 3.27 6.27 5.00
CA LYS A 35 2.18 6.75 5.87
C LYS A 35 1.00 7.32 5.08
N ALA A 36 1.25 7.97 3.94
CA ALA A 36 0.20 8.37 3.01
C ALA A 36 -0.47 7.15 2.34
N LEU A 37 0.32 6.13 1.98
CA LEU A 37 -0.20 4.88 1.44
C LEU A 37 -0.99 4.10 2.51
N GLU A 38 -0.54 4.09 3.76
CA GLU A 38 -1.15 3.34 4.85
C GLU A 38 -2.48 3.95 5.32
N GLY A 39 -2.66 5.28 5.24
CA GLY A 39 -3.91 5.96 5.57
C GLY A 39 -4.94 5.90 4.43
N ASP A 40 -4.62 6.50 3.29
CA ASP A 40 -5.59 6.71 2.21
C ASP A 40 -6.00 5.40 1.52
N VAL A 41 -5.07 4.44 1.38
CA VAL A 41 -5.37 3.13 0.77
C VAL A 41 -6.15 2.25 1.75
N LYS A 42 -5.89 2.36 3.06
CA LYS A 42 -6.66 1.63 4.09
C LYS A 42 -8.08 2.10 4.21
N ASP A 43 -8.31 3.41 4.13
CA ASP A 43 -9.67 3.93 4.15
C ASP A 43 -10.44 3.59 2.86
N SER A 44 -9.75 3.54 1.73
CA SER A 44 -10.36 3.25 0.42
C SER A 44 -10.56 1.76 0.12
N LEU A 45 -9.64 0.89 0.55
CA LEU A 45 -9.62 -0.55 0.24
C LEU A 45 -9.67 -1.44 1.48
N GLY A 46 -9.77 -0.87 2.69
CA GLY A 46 -9.96 -1.62 3.92
C GLY A 46 -11.27 -2.40 3.89
N SER A 47 -11.38 -3.45 4.69
CA SER A 47 -12.49 -4.41 4.67
C SER A 47 -13.89 -3.80 4.87
N GLY A 48 -13.99 -2.60 5.45
CA GLY A 48 -15.26 -1.89 5.65
C GLY A 48 -15.58 -0.82 4.59
N SER A 49 -14.67 -0.59 3.63
CA SER A 49 -14.77 0.49 2.66
C SER A 49 -15.95 0.34 1.70
N MET A 50 -16.35 1.47 1.11
CA MET A 50 -17.44 1.51 0.14
C MET A 50 -17.10 0.72 -1.13
N PHE A 51 -15.82 0.61 -1.49
CA PHE A 51 -15.33 -0.16 -2.62
C PHE A 51 -15.81 -1.62 -2.55
N TRP A 52 -15.52 -2.33 -1.46
CA TRP A 52 -15.90 -3.73 -1.31
C TRP A 52 -17.41 -3.94 -1.34
N LYS A 53 -18.16 -3.03 -0.71
CA LYS A 53 -19.62 -3.10 -0.68
C LYS A 53 -20.21 -2.98 -2.10
N VAL A 54 -19.73 -2.03 -2.89
CA VAL A 54 -20.19 -1.83 -4.26
C VAL A 54 -19.71 -2.96 -5.17
N PHE A 55 -18.45 -3.37 -5.05
CA PHE A 55 -17.87 -4.45 -5.84
C PHE A 55 -18.62 -5.77 -5.66
N ILE A 56 -18.81 -6.20 -4.41
CA ILE A 56 -19.53 -7.45 -4.07
C ILE A 56 -20.99 -7.36 -4.53
N LEU A 57 -21.64 -6.20 -4.39
CA LEU A 57 -23.02 -6.02 -4.81
C LEU A 57 -23.17 -6.16 -6.33
N VAL A 58 -22.29 -5.53 -7.12
CA VAL A 58 -22.29 -5.68 -8.58
C VAL A 58 -22.00 -7.12 -8.98
N ASP A 59 -21.04 -7.77 -8.34
CA ASP A 59 -20.66 -9.15 -8.66
C ASP A 59 -21.80 -10.14 -8.37
N ILE A 60 -22.50 -9.99 -7.24
CA ILE A 60 -23.68 -10.80 -6.92
C ILE A 60 -24.80 -10.59 -7.94
N ILE A 61 -25.06 -9.35 -8.39
CA ILE A 61 -26.10 -9.08 -9.40
C ILE A 61 -25.75 -9.77 -10.72
N LEU A 62 -24.51 -9.64 -11.19
CA LEU A 62 -24.04 -10.26 -12.42
C LEU A 62 -24.05 -11.79 -12.32
N ALA A 63 -23.59 -12.34 -11.20
CA ALA A 63 -23.63 -13.77 -10.94
C ALA A 63 -25.05 -14.30 -10.86
N THR A 64 -25.98 -13.54 -10.28
CA THR A 64 -27.40 -13.90 -10.24
C THR A 64 -27.99 -13.92 -11.65
N ALA A 65 -27.71 -12.92 -12.48
CA ALA A 65 -28.14 -12.90 -13.87
C ALA A 65 -27.57 -14.10 -14.65
N MET A 66 -26.30 -14.44 -14.43
CA MET A 66 -25.66 -15.62 -15.02
C MET A 66 -26.23 -16.94 -14.49
N ALA A 67 -26.52 -17.03 -13.19
CA ALA A 67 -27.11 -18.22 -12.58
C ALA A 67 -28.51 -18.49 -13.13
N VAL A 68 -29.33 -17.45 -13.33
CA VAL A 68 -30.66 -17.56 -13.95
C VAL A 68 -30.56 -18.00 -15.41
N LYS A 69 -29.66 -17.39 -16.19
CA LYS A 69 -29.47 -17.74 -17.61
C LYS A 69 -28.91 -19.14 -17.82
N SER A 70 -27.91 -19.52 -17.03
CA SER A 70 -27.21 -20.81 -17.15
C SER A 70 -27.90 -21.94 -16.37
N LYS A 71 -28.84 -21.60 -15.47
CA LYS A 71 -29.45 -22.51 -14.49
C LYS A 71 -28.41 -23.27 -13.66
N ASN A 72 -27.23 -22.66 -13.46
CA ASN A 72 -26.12 -23.27 -12.73
C ASN A 72 -25.78 -22.43 -11.48
N PRO A 73 -26.07 -22.94 -10.27
CA PRO A 73 -25.77 -22.23 -9.03
C PRO A 73 -24.26 -22.19 -8.69
N MET A 74 -23.41 -22.95 -9.38
CA MET A 74 -21.96 -22.93 -9.12
C MET A 74 -21.31 -21.57 -9.42
N VAL A 75 -21.98 -20.67 -10.14
CA VAL A 75 -21.49 -19.31 -10.42
C VAL A 75 -21.24 -18.52 -9.13
N PHE A 76 -21.99 -18.79 -8.05
CA PHE A 76 -21.80 -18.14 -6.74
C PHE A 76 -20.50 -18.55 -6.03
N VAL A 77 -19.94 -19.72 -6.35
CA VAL A 77 -18.60 -20.11 -5.86
C VAL A 77 -17.54 -19.19 -6.46
N GLY A 78 -17.72 -18.80 -7.73
CA GLY A 78 -16.89 -17.80 -8.41
C GLY A 78 -16.93 -16.45 -7.69
N VAL A 79 -18.13 -15.95 -7.36
CA VAL A 79 -18.31 -14.70 -6.57
C VAL A 79 -17.54 -14.76 -5.26
N THR A 80 -17.64 -15.89 -4.55
CA THR A 80 -16.96 -16.07 -3.27
C THR A 80 -15.43 -16.00 -3.45
N ALA A 81 -14.89 -16.66 -4.47
CA ALA A 81 -13.46 -16.62 -4.76
C ALA A 81 -12.97 -15.23 -5.19
N VAL A 82 -13.75 -14.55 -6.06
CA VAL A 82 -13.42 -13.22 -6.61
C VAL A 82 -13.47 -12.14 -5.53
N ALA A 83 -14.38 -12.24 -4.55
CA ALA A 83 -14.39 -11.34 -3.41
C ALA A 83 -13.34 -11.70 -2.35
N PHE A 84 -13.16 -12.99 -2.05
CA PHE A 84 -12.31 -13.46 -0.95
C PHE A 84 -10.82 -13.32 -1.25
N ILE A 85 -10.36 -13.72 -2.44
CA ILE A 85 -8.92 -13.73 -2.77
C ILE A 85 -8.32 -12.31 -2.66
N PRO A 86 -8.88 -11.27 -3.30
CA PRO A 86 -8.27 -9.95 -3.23
C PRO A 86 -8.43 -9.32 -1.84
N ALA A 87 -9.50 -9.64 -1.10
CA ALA A 87 -9.68 -9.18 0.28
C ALA A 87 -8.64 -9.80 1.23
N PHE A 88 -8.36 -11.09 1.05
CA PHE A 88 -7.30 -11.80 1.79
C PHE A 88 -5.91 -11.24 1.46
N LEU A 89 -5.62 -11.03 0.17
CA LEU A 89 -4.33 -10.49 -0.25
C LEU A 89 -4.10 -9.08 0.31
N LEU A 90 -5.11 -8.20 0.24
CA LEU A 90 -5.01 -6.85 0.79
C LEU A 90 -4.85 -6.88 2.32
N LYS A 91 -5.56 -7.75 3.02
CA LYS A 91 -5.43 -7.87 4.48
C LYS A 91 -4.13 -8.52 4.95
N THR A 92 -3.45 -9.31 4.12
CA THR A 92 -2.23 -10.03 4.53
C THR A 92 -0.96 -9.29 4.13
N PHE A 93 -1.00 -8.56 3.01
CA PHE A 93 0.18 -7.94 2.42
C PHE A 93 0.16 -6.41 2.41
N VAL A 94 -0.99 -5.77 2.64
CA VAL A 94 -1.13 -4.31 2.65
C VAL A 94 -1.54 -3.76 4.02
N PHE A 95 -2.34 -4.50 4.80
CA PHE A 95 -2.84 -4.06 6.11
C PHE A 95 -2.43 -4.97 7.27
#